data_AF-A0A975SNF9-F1
#
_entry.id   AF-A0A975SNF9-F1
#
_cell.length_a   1.000
_cell.length_b   1.000
_cell.length_c   1.000
_cell.angle_alpha   90.00
_cell.angle_beta   90.00
_cell.angle_gamma   90.00
#
_symmetry.space_group_name_H-M   'P 1'
#
loop_
_entity.id
_entity.type
_entity.pdbx_description
1 polymer ?
#
loop_
_entity_poly.entity_id
_entity_poly.type
_entity_poly.pdbx_seq_one_letter_code
_entity_poly.pdbx_strand_id
1 'polypeptide(L)'
;MNPLTKPATEDLRIREIRELVPPTHIFREYPVTLKAATTTSQARQALHRVLHGADDRLVAIIGPCSIHDYEAAMEYARLLTKEGERLKDDLLVVMRVYFEKPRTTVGWKGLINDPRLDGSFHINEGLRLARKLLLDINELGMPCATEFLDTISPQYTAGLVAWGAIGARTTESQVHRELASGLSCPVGFKNGTDGNVKIAVDAIRAASAPHNFLSVTKAGHSAIVSTTGNEDCHVILRGGKEPNYDAASVDQACRDMAGAGLAPRVMVDCSHANCFKQYQRQVEVAEAVAAQVAAGEERLLGVMVESNLQEGRQDLVPGKPLAYGKSITDPCLGWDDSVRVLDLLAEAVRARRVVKAAG
;
A
#
# COMPACT_ATOMS: atom_id res chain seq x y z
N MET A 1 -34.71 -15.48 -43.07
CA MET A 1 -34.63 -16.13 -41.75
C MET A 1 -33.57 -15.39 -40.95
N ASN A 2 -33.97 -14.82 -39.81
CA ASN A 2 -33.12 -13.94 -39.01
C ASN A 2 -32.12 -14.79 -38.19
N PRO A 3 -30.79 -14.61 -38.33
CA PRO A 3 -29.83 -15.34 -37.53
C PRO A 3 -29.85 -14.80 -36.09
N LEU A 4 -29.96 -15.73 -35.12
CA LEU A 4 -29.50 -15.60 -33.73
C LEU A 4 -30.41 -14.87 -32.72
N THR A 5 -31.55 -15.45 -32.37
CA THR A 5 -31.94 -15.50 -30.94
C THR A 5 -31.03 -16.52 -30.24
N LYS A 6 -29.83 -16.11 -29.83
CA LYS A 6 -28.99 -16.92 -28.93
C LYS A 6 -29.81 -17.23 -27.66
N PRO A 7 -29.70 -18.43 -27.07
CA PRO A 7 -30.21 -18.65 -25.73
C PRO A 7 -29.57 -17.62 -24.79
N ALA A 8 -30.39 -16.90 -24.03
CA ALA A 8 -29.93 -15.85 -23.13
C ALA A 8 -29.25 -16.51 -21.90
N THR A 9 -28.02 -16.98 -22.08
CA THR A 9 -27.17 -17.56 -21.03
C THR A 9 -26.02 -16.66 -20.63
N GLU A 10 -25.71 -15.65 -21.44
CA GLU A 10 -24.57 -14.73 -21.28
C GLU A 10 -25.08 -13.30 -21.03
N ASP A 11 -24.27 -12.49 -20.33
CA ASP A 11 -24.47 -11.05 -20.11
C ASP A 11 -25.81 -10.60 -19.49
N LEU A 12 -26.57 -11.54 -18.90
CA LEU A 12 -27.89 -11.30 -18.29
C LEU A 12 -27.92 -10.22 -17.19
N ARG A 13 -26.75 -9.93 -16.60
CA ARG A 13 -26.57 -8.92 -15.53
C ARG A 13 -25.50 -7.90 -15.88
N ILE A 14 -25.16 -7.79 -17.17
CA ILE A 14 -24.16 -6.82 -17.66
C ILE A 14 -24.92 -5.68 -18.33
N ARG A 15 -24.82 -4.48 -17.75
CA ARG A 15 -25.41 -3.28 -18.33
C ARG A 15 -24.67 -2.82 -19.58
N GLU A 16 -23.34 -2.87 -19.55
CA GLU A 16 -22.45 -2.37 -20.59
C GLU A 16 -21.04 -2.96 -20.42
N ILE A 17 -20.32 -3.17 -21.52
CA ILE A 17 -18.88 -3.46 -21.55
C ILE A 17 -18.22 -2.39 -22.41
N ARG A 18 -17.19 -1.73 -21.85
CA ARG A 18 -16.37 -0.74 -22.56
C ARG A 18 -14.91 -1.15 -22.50
N GLU A 19 -14.18 -0.97 -23.59
CA GLU A 19 -12.77 -1.28 -23.65
C GLU A 19 -11.94 -0.31 -22.80
N LEU A 20 -10.91 -0.84 -22.13
CA LEU A 20 -9.88 -0.05 -21.49
C LEU A 20 -8.77 0.27 -22.49
N VAL A 21 -8.19 1.44 -22.37
CA VAL A 21 -6.99 1.80 -23.14
C VAL A 21 -5.85 0.85 -22.78
N PRO A 22 -5.10 0.28 -23.74
CA PRO A 22 -3.98 -0.60 -23.43
C PRO A 22 -2.90 0.07 -22.56
N PRO A 23 -2.21 -0.67 -21.66
CA PRO A 23 -1.12 -0.12 -20.86
C PRO A 23 -0.04 0.61 -21.68
N THR A 24 0.35 0.04 -22.82
CA THR A 24 1.34 0.64 -23.73
C THR A 24 1.00 2.05 -24.21
N HIS A 25 -0.28 2.38 -24.37
CA HIS A 25 -0.69 3.73 -24.80
C HIS A 25 -0.43 4.73 -23.67
N ILE A 26 -0.85 4.41 -22.44
CA ILE A 26 -0.58 5.25 -21.28
C ILE A 26 0.94 5.36 -21.02
N PHE A 27 1.72 4.32 -21.31
CA PHE A 27 3.19 4.38 -21.17
C PHE A 27 3.84 5.35 -22.17
N ARG A 28 3.24 5.56 -23.35
CA ARG A 28 3.71 6.56 -24.32
C ARG A 28 3.34 7.98 -23.89
N GLU A 29 2.16 8.15 -23.29
CA GLU A 29 1.72 9.44 -22.73
C GLU A 29 2.55 9.84 -21.50
N TYR A 30 2.86 8.87 -20.62
CA TYR A 30 3.60 9.05 -19.37
C TYR A 30 4.77 8.05 -19.30
N PRO A 31 5.85 8.28 -20.07
CA PRO A 31 7.03 7.42 -20.03
C PRO A 31 7.72 7.52 -18.68
N VAL A 32 8.24 6.40 -18.18
CA VAL A 32 9.04 6.43 -16.94
C VAL A 32 10.35 7.15 -17.24
N THR A 33 10.63 8.21 -16.49
CA THR A 33 11.89 8.94 -16.61
C THR A 33 13.00 8.23 -15.84
N LEU A 34 14.27 8.54 -16.18
CA LEU A 34 15.41 7.93 -15.51
C LEU A 34 15.39 8.19 -14.00
N LYS A 35 14.98 9.40 -13.58
CA LYS A 35 14.86 9.76 -12.17
C LYS A 35 13.80 8.90 -11.47
N ALA A 36 12.60 8.81 -12.05
CA ALA A 36 11.54 7.99 -11.47
C ALA A 36 11.90 6.50 -11.40
N ALA A 37 12.52 5.96 -12.45
CA ALA A 37 13.03 4.59 -12.46
C ALA A 37 14.05 4.36 -11.34
N THR A 38 15.00 5.29 -11.17
CA THR A 38 16.04 5.23 -10.14
C THR A 38 15.44 5.27 -8.74
N THR A 39 14.51 6.20 -8.48
CA THR A 39 13.81 6.29 -7.20
C THR A 39 13.08 5.00 -6.86
N THR A 40 12.29 4.46 -7.80
CA THR A 40 11.58 3.19 -7.58
C THR A 40 12.56 2.02 -7.37
N SER A 41 13.59 1.88 -8.21
CA SER A 41 14.51 0.73 -8.12
C SER A 41 15.37 0.76 -6.86
N GLN A 42 15.88 1.94 -6.47
CA GLN A 42 16.67 2.10 -5.25
C GLN A 42 15.84 1.85 -4.00
N ALA A 43 14.58 2.33 -3.98
CA ALA A 43 13.69 2.08 -2.86
C ALA A 43 13.35 0.59 -2.71
N ARG A 44 13.12 -0.14 -3.81
CA ARG A 44 12.93 -1.61 -3.77
C ARG A 44 14.15 -2.32 -3.19
N GLN A 45 15.35 -1.94 -3.63
CA GLN A 45 16.59 -2.51 -3.10
C GLN A 45 16.79 -2.18 -1.61
N ALA A 46 16.46 -0.96 -1.19
CA ALA A 46 16.53 -0.56 0.20
C ALA A 46 15.53 -1.35 1.07
N LEU A 47 14.28 -1.49 0.62
CA LEU A 47 13.26 -2.29 1.30
C LEU A 47 13.69 -3.76 1.42
N HIS A 48 14.24 -4.35 0.35
CA HIS A 48 14.82 -5.69 0.37
C HIS A 48 15.92 -5.79 1.45
N ARG A 49 16.86 -4.84 1.50
CA ARG A 49 17.92 -4.84 2.51
C ARG A 49 17.38 -4.75 3.94
N VAL A 50 16.35 -3.93 4.20
CA VAL A 50 15.75 -3.85 5.55
C VAL A 50 15.04 -5.17 5.89
N LEU A 51 14.25 -5.73 4.96
CA LEU A 51 13.57 -7.02 5.13
C LEU A 51 14.56 -8.13 5.51
N HIS A 52 15.69 -8.22 4.81
CA HIS A 52 16.71 -9.24 5.05
C HIS A 52 17.73 -8.85 6.13
N GLY A 53 17.52 -7.76 6.86
CA GLY A 53 18.36 -7.35 8.00
C GLY A 53 19.74 -6.77 7.65
N ALA A 54 19.97 -6.44 6.38
CA ALA A 54 21.19 -5.79 5.89
C ALA A 54 21.16 -4.26 6.01
N ASP A 55 20.05 -3.69 6.47
CA ASP A 55 19.85 -2.26 6.75
C ASP A 55 18.98 -2.15 8.00
N ASP A 56 19.40 -1.36 8.98
CA ASP A 56 18.77 -1.25 10.29
C ASP A 56 17.86 -0.02 10.39
N ARG A 57 17.50 0.61 9.27
CA ARG A 57 16.47 1.66 9.26
C ARG A 57 15.08 1.06 9.46
N LEU A 58 14.14 1.91 9.88
CA LEU A 58 12.73 1.53 10.00
C LEU A 58 11.94 2.01 8.78
N VAL A 59 11.11 1.16 8.20
CA VAL A 59 10.25 1.55 7.06
C VAL A 59 9.04 2.33 7.56
N ALA A 60 8.75 3.47 6.95
CA ALA A 60 7.55 4.27 7.25
C ALA A 60 6.70 4.43 5.99
N ILE A 61 5.63 3.64 5.88
CA ILE A 61 4.62 3.78 4.81
C ILE A 61 3.57 4.79 5.27
N ILE A 62 3.69 6.05 4.84
CA ILE A 62 2.88 7.16 5.38
C ILE A 62 2.24 7.98 4.28
N GLY A 63 0.96 8.34 4.44
CA GLY A 63 0.22 9.17 3.48
C GLY A 63 -1.29 8.98 3.55
N PRO A 64 -2.04 9.59 2.62
CA PRO A 64 -3.50 9.60 2.68
C PRO A 64 -4.12 8.20 2.68
N CYS A 65 -5.26 8.04 3.36
CA CYS A 65 -6.04 6.78 3.31
C CYS A 65 -6.33 6.39 1.86
N SER A 66 -6.83 7.34 1.07
CA SER A 66 -6.95 7.25 -0.39
C SER A 66 -6.79 8.64 -1.02
N ILE A 67 -6.28 8.67 -2.26
CA ILE A 67 -6.05 9.90 -3.02
C ILE A 67 -7.27 10.20 -3.89
N HIS A 68 -7.83 11.39 -3.74
CA HIS A 68 -8.96 11.89 -4.53
C HIS A 68 -8.67 13.23 -5.23
N ASP A 69 -7.57 13.88 -4.86
CA ASP A 69 -7.13 15.19 -5.39
C ASP A 69 -5.64 15.10 -5.72
N TYR A 70 -5.31 15.38 -6.98
CA TYR A 70 -3.94 15.32 -7.51
C TYR A 70 -3.04 16.40 -6.91
N GLU A 71 -3.54 17.64 -6.78
CA GLU A 71 -2.73 18.77 -6.31
C GLU A 71 -2.41 18.61 -4.82
N ALA A 72 -3.41 18.23 -4.03
CA ALA A 72 -3.21 17.93 -2.60
C ALA A 72 -2.22 16.78 -2.38
N ALA A 73 -2.28 15.73 -3.22
CA ALA A 73 -1.33 14.63 -3.15
C ALA A 73 0.11 15.07 -3.50
N MET A 74 0.27 15.93 -4.52
CA MET A 74 1.57 16.46 -4.89
C MET A 74 2.14 17.43 -3.86
N GLU A 75 1.31 18.25 -3.20
CA GLU A 75 1.75 19.07 -2.08
C GLU A 75 2.23 18.22 -0.91
N TYR A 76 1.43 17.22 -0.52
CA TYR A 76 1.82 16.26 0.52
C TYR A 76 3.14 15.56 0.18
N ALA A 77 3.31 15.10 -1.07
CA ALA A 77 4.54 14.46 -1.54
C ALA A 77 5.76 15.37 -1.43
N ARG A 78 5.65 16.65 -1.77
CA ARG A 78 6.75 17.62 -1.66
C ARG A 78 7.16 17.85 -0.20
N LEU A 79 6.20 17.92 0.71
CA LEU A 79 6.48 18.05 2.13
C LEU A 79 7.14 16.77 2.66
N LEU A 80 6.57 15.60 2.36
CA LEU A 80 7.11 14.31 2.80
C LEU A 80 8.50 14.02 2.22
N THR A 81 8.81 14.50 1.01
CA THR A 81 10.16 14.37 0.41
C THR A 81 11.21 15.05 1.28
N LYS A 82 10.91 16.24 1.85
CA LYS A 82 11.82 16.95 2.73
C LYS A 82 12.06 16.17 4.02
N GLU A 83 11.01 15.60 4.60
CA GLU A 83 11.11 14.77 5.82
C GLU A 83 11.87 13.46 5.56
N GLY A 84 11.61 12.82 4.41
CA GLY A 84 12.31 11.61 3.98
C GLY A 84 13.82 11.84 3.83
N GLU A 85 14.24 12.98 3.28
CA GLU A 85 15.66 13.35 3.20
C GLU A 85 16.25 13.70 4.58
N ARG A 86 15.50 14.44 5.41
CA ARG A 86 15.94 14.82 6.77
C ARG A 86 16.18 13.61 7.68
N LEU A 87 15.38 12.56 7.54
CA LEU A 87 15.39 11.38 8.40
C LEU A 87 15.99 10.12 7.74
N LYS A 88 16.64 10.27 6.58
CA LYS A 88 17.08 9.13 5.74
C LYS A 88 18.05 8.16 6.40
N ASP A 89 18.78 8.61 7.42
CA ASP A 89 19.75 7.80 8.17
C ASP A 89 19.06 6.84 9.16
N ASP A 90 17.82 7.13 9.54
CA ASP A 90 17.05 6.36 10.53
C ASP A 90 15.84 5.69 9.90
N LEU A 91 15.20 6.33 8.92
CA LEU A 91 13.95 5.89 8.30
C LEU A 91 14.10 5.68 6.79
N LEU A 92 13.37 4.69 6.29
CA LEU A 92 13.03 4.56 4.88
C LEU A 92 11.58 4.99 4.68
N VAL A 93 11.38 6.27 4.39
CA VAL A 93 10.05 6.86 4.19
C VAL A 93 9.57 6.56 2.77
N VAL A 94 8.34 6.03 2.67
CA VAL A 94 7.66 5.73 1.41
C VAL A 94 6.25 6.30 1.46
N MET A 95 5.88 7.08 0.45
CA MET A 95 4.56 7.70 0.41
C MET A 95 3.50 6.64 0.14
N ARG A 96 2.45 6.60 0.96
CA ARG A 96 1.23 5.84 0.71
C ARG A 96 0.40 6.52 -0.39
N VAL A 97 0.30 5.86 -1.55
CA VAL A 97 -0.41 6.33 -2.76
C VAL A 97 -1.50 5.31 -3.13
N TYR A 98 -2.56 5.28 -2.34
CA TYR A 98 -3.68 4.34 -2.53
C TYR A 98 -4.81 5.03 -3.28
N PHE A 99 -5.33 4.40 -4.32
CA PHE A 99 -6.36 5.00 -5.17
C PHE A 99 -7.78 4.64 -4.75
N GLU A 100 -7.96 3.57 -4.00
CA GLU A 100 -9.27 3.08 -3.59
C GLU A 100 -9.22 2.55 -2.16
N LYS A 101 -10.34 2.71 -1.46
CA LYS A 101 -10.63 2.01 -0.22
C LYS A 101 -11.64 0.90 -0.50
N PRO A 102 -11.30 -0.41 -0.34
CA PRO A 102 -12.28 -1.47 -0.49
C PRO A 102 -13.42 -1.36 0.53
N ARG A 103 -14.68 -1.39 0.06
CA ARG A 103 -15.87 -1.30 0.92
C ARG A 103 -16.90 -2.39 0.58
N THR A 104 -17.62 -2.84 1.61
CA THR A 104 -18.79 -3.72 1.49
C THR A 104 -20.09 -2.94 1.26
N THR A 105 -20.07 -1.63 1.45
CA THR A 105 -21.20 -0.71 1.24
C THR A 105 -20.98 0.20 0.03
N VAL A 106 -22.07 0.78 -0.47
CA VAL A 106 -22.07 1.75 -1.59
C VAL A 106 -21.30 3.02 -1.20
N GLY A 107 -20.56 3.60 -2.16
CA GLY A 107 -19.85 4.87 -2.04
C GLY A 107 -18.86 5.08 -3.20
N TRP A 108 -18.02 6.11 -3.13
CA TRP A 108 -16.99 6.43 -4.13
C TRP A 108 -16.00 5.28 -4.39
N LYS A 109 -15.71 4.94 -5.65
CA LYS A 109 -14.95 3.74 -6.03
C LYS A 109 -13.44 3.97 -6.21
N GLY A 110 -12.93 5.12 -5.78
CA GLY A 110 -11.52 5.45 -5.90
C GLY A 110 -11.17 6.19 -7.18
N LEU A 111 -9.98 6.78 -7.21
CA LEU A 111 -9.52 7.69 -8.27
C LEU A 111 -9.43 7.01 -9.64
N ILE A 112 -8.99 5.75 -9.66
CA ILE A 112 -8.91 4.98 -10.90
C ILE A 112 -10.32 4.75 -11.45
N ASN A 113 -11.25 4.30 -10.61
CA ASN A 113 -12.58 3.92 -11.07
C ASN A 113 -13.44 5.14 -11.41
N ASP A 114 -13.42 6.17 -10.56
CA ASP A 114 -14.31 7.32 -10.61
C ASP A 114 -13.55 8.63 -10.30
N PRO A 115 -12.70 9.09 -11.23
CA PRO A 115 -11.78 10.21 -10.99
C PRO A 115 -12.48 11.56 -10.77
N ARG A 116 -13.74 11.69 -11.22
CA ARG A 116 -14.51 12.95 -11.13
C ARG A 116 -15.41 13.03 -9.89
N LEU A 117 -15.39 11.99 -9.05
CA LEU A 117 -16.17 11.91 -7.80
C LEU A 117 -17.69 12.04 -8.01
N ASP A 118 -18.20 11.68 -9.19
CA ASP A 118 -19.58 11.89 -9.64
C ASP A 118 -20.30 10.60 -10.06
N GLY A 119 -19.64 9.44 -9.96
CA GLY A 119 -20.17 8.15 -10.37
C GLY A 119 -20.19 7.93 -11.88
N SER A 120 -19.44 8.72 -12.66
CA SER A 120 -19.35 8.61 -14.13
C SER A 120 -18.51 7.42 -14.61
N PHE A 121 -17.66 6.87 -13.75
CA PHE A 121 -16.76 5.75 -14.04
C PHE A 121 -15.85 5.98 -15.26
N HIS A 122 -15.20 7.13 -15.35
CA HIS A 122 -14.19 7.43 -16.39
C HIS A 122 -12.86 6.72 -16.12
N ILE A 123 -12.85 5.38 -16.15
CA ILE A 123 -11.69 4.55 -15.76
C ILE A 123 -10.43 4.87 -16.60
N ASN A 124 -10.59 5.12 -17.90
CA ASN A 124 -9.48 5.50 -18.78
C ASN A 124 -8.82 6.84 -18.40
N GLU A 125 -9.57 7.77 -17.80
CA GLU A 125 -9.04 9.02 -17.25
C GLU A 125 -8.35 8.75 -15.91
N GLY A 126 -8.98 7.95 -15.04
CA GLY A 126 -8.42 7.57 -13.74
C GLY A 126 -7.10 6.79 -13.84
N LEU A 127 -6.95 5.89 -14.81
CA LEU A 127 -5.70 5.17 -15.07
C LEU A 127 -4.55 6.11 -15.49
N ARG A 128 -4.86 7.12 -16.32
CA ARG A 128 -3.89 8.15 -16.72
C ARG A 128 -3.48 8.99 -15.52
N LEU A 129 -4.45 9.45 -14.74
CA LEU A 129 -4.22 10.27 -13.56
C LEU A 129 -3.39 9.53 -12.50
N ALA A 130 -3.74 8.28 -12.20
CA ALA A 130 -3.01 7.44 -11.25
C ALA A 130 -1.55 7.21 -11.68
N ARG A 131 -1.32 6.90 -12.97
CA ARG A 131 0.05 6.72 -13.48
C ARG A 131 0.83 8.03 -13.46
N LYS A 132 0.23 9.13 -13.92
CA LYS A 132 0.86 10.44 -13.91
C LYS A 132 1.29 10.82 -12.49
N LEU A 133 0.40 10.67 -11.52
CA LEU A 133 0.70 10.98 -10.12
C LEU A 133 1.86 10.15 -9.57
N LEU A 134 1.86 8.82 -9.79
CA LEU A 134 2.98 7.97 -9.37
C LEU A 134 4.29 8.38 -10.04
N LEU A 135 4.25 8.77 -11.31
CA LEU A 135 5.42 9.23 -12.04
C LEU A 135 5.97 10.51 -11.40
N ASP A 136 5.12 11.53 -11.24
CA ASP A 136 5.54 12.83 -10.71
C ASP A 136 6.06 12.73 -9.26
N ILE A 137 5.44 11.90 -8.41
CA ILE A 137 5.92 11.67 -7.03
C ILE A 137 7.31 11.03 -7.05
N ASN A 138 7.53 10.00 -7.88
CA ASN A 138 8.86 9.40 -8.03
C ASN A 138 9.87 10.40 -8.61
N GLU A 139 9.46 11.34 -9.47
CA GLU A 139 10.32 12.42 -9.97
C GLU A 139 10.71 13.44 -8.90
N LEU A 140 9.97 13.54 -7.79
CA LEU A 140 10.42 14.30 -6.61
C LEU A 140 11.55 13.58 -5.86
N GLY A 141 11.74 12.27 -6.10
CA GLY A 141 12.64 11.43 -5.31
C GLY A 141 11.93 10.65 -4.19
N MET A 142 10.60 10.75 -4.09
CA MET A 142 9.79 10.05 -3.09
C MET A 142 9.28 8.73 -3.66
N PRO A 143 9.62 7.57 -3.07
CA PRO A 143 9.06 6.29 -3.51
C PRO A 143 7.59 6.15 -3.13
N CYS A 144 6.83 5.42 -3.95
CA CYS A 144 5.40 5.20 -3.75
C CYS A 144 5.07 3.78 -3.29
N ALA A 145 4.12 3.67 -2.37
CA ALA A 145 3.49 2.44 -1.90
C ALA A 145 2.02 2.40 -2.33
N THR A 146 1.53 1.27 -2.84
CA THR A 146 0.10 1.13 -3.21
C THR A 146 -0.47 -0.23 -2.80
N GLU A 147 -1.79 -0.37 -2.84
CA GLU A 147 -2.49 -1.65 -2.64
C GLU A 147 -3.04 -2.16 -3.97
N PHE A 148 -2.80 -3.43 -4.25
CA PHE A 148 -3.25 -4.07 -5.49
C PHE A 148 -4.54 -4.85 -5.22
N LEU A 149 -5.64 -4.37 -5.81
CA LEU A 149 -7.00 -4.86 -5.57
C LEU A 149 -7.53 -5.80 -6.66
N ASP A 150 -6.81 -5.89 -7.77
CA ASP A 150 -7.17 -6.71 -8.92
C ASP A 150 -5.91 -7.11 -9.71
N THR A 151 -6.06 -7.98 -10.71
CA THR A 151 -4.95 -8.56 -11.47
C THR A 151 -4.62 -7.82 -12.77
N ILE A 152 -5.30 -6.71 -13.08
CA ILE A 152 -5.21 -5.94 -14.33
C ILE A 152 -4.57 -4.58 -14.09
N SER A 153 -5.03 -3.81 -13.10
CA SER A 153 -4.50 -2.49 -12.75
C SER A 153 -2.98 -2.46 -12.49
N PRO A 154 -2.32 -3.51 -11.94
CA PRO A 154 -0.86 -3.54 -11.81
C PRO A 154 -0.14 -3.40 -13.17
N GLN A 155 -0.76 -3.81 -14.27
CA GLN A 155 -0.16 -3.69 -15.59
C GLN A 155 0.06 -2.22 -16.01
N TYR A 156 -0.64 -1.27 -15.40
CA TYR A 156 -0.58 0.16 -15.67
C TYR A 156 0.35 0.93 -14.72
N THR A 157 0.43 0.51 -13.47
CA THR A 157 1.00 1.33 -12.38
C THR A 157 2.19 0.67 -11.68
N ALA A 158 2.29 -0.66 -11.64
CA ALA A 158 3.25 -1.36 -10.78
C ALA A 158 4.72 -1.03 -11.08
N GLY A 159 5.04 -0.56 -12.28
CA GLY A 159 6.40 -0.10 -12.63
C GLY A 159 6.91 1.10 -11.82
N LEU A 160 6.02 1.85 -11.15
CA LEU A 160 6.33 3.05 -10.36
C LEU A 160 6.07 2.84 -8.85
N VAL A 161 5.87 1.59 -8.43
CA VAL A 161 5.55 1.23 -7.05
C VAL A 161 6.76 0.56 -6.41
N ALA A 162 7.26 1.14 -5.32
CA ALA A 162 8.39 0.61 -4.57
C ALA A 162 7.99 -0.46 -3.55
N TRP A 163 6.75 -0.43 -3.06
CA TRP A 163 6.21 -1.39 -2.10
C TRP A 163 4.71 -1.62 -2.34
N GLY A 164 4.25 -2.87 -2.24
CA GLY A 164 2.86 -3.25 -2.45
C GLY A 164 2.19 -3.77 -1.18
N ALA A 165 0.88 -3.61 -1.08
CA ALA A 165 0.07 -4.33 -0.09
C ALA A 165 -0.99 -5.22 -0.75
N ILE A 166 -1.29 -6.34 -0.09
CA ILE A 166 -2.51 -7.11 -0.26
C ILE A 166 -3.37 -6.94 0.99
N GLY A 167 -4.61 -6.48 0.77
CA GLY A 167 -5.54 -6.12 1.81
C GLY A 167 -6.08 -7.29 2.62
N ALA A 168 -6.58 -7.01 3.82
CA ALA A 168 -7.09 -8.03 4.76
C ALA A 168 -8.20 -8.92 4.16
N ARG A 169 -8.96 -8.41 3.18
CA ARG A 169 -10.05 -9.13 2.50
C ARG A 169 -9.59 -9.94 1.28
N THR A 170 -8.36 -9.73 0.82
CA THR A 170 -7.79 -10.40 -0.35
C THR A 170 -6.56 -11.23 -0.01
N THR A 171 -6.02 -11.14 1.22
CA THR A 171 -4.91 -11.97 1.70
C THR A 171 -5.16 -13.47 1.54
N GLU A 172 -6.40 -13.93 1.72
CA GLU A 172 -6.77 -15.34 1.56
C GLU A 172 -7.07 -15.72 0.09
N SER A 173 -7.21 -14.73 -0.79
CA SER A 173 -7.52 -14.96 -2.20
C SER A 173 -6.31 -15.54 -2.93
N GLN A 174 -6.50 -16.73 -3.50
CA GLN A 174 -5.46 -17.40 -4.28
C GLN A 174 -4.91 -16.51 -5.41
N VAL A 175 -5.79 -15.89 -6.20
CA VAL A 175 -5.34 -15.06 -7.33
C VAL A 175 -4.51 -13.84 -6.89
N HIS A 176 -4.73 -13.31 -5.68
CA HIS A 176 -3.93 -12.22 -5.14
C HIS A 176 -2.57 -12.69 -4.63
N ARG A 177 -2.48 -13.93 -4.11
CA ARG A 177 -1.20 -14.57 -3.76
C ARG A 177 -0.38 -14.88 -5.02
N GLU A 178 -1.03 -15.37 -6.07
CA GLU A 178 -0.43 -15.58 -7.38
C GLU A 178 0.05 -14.25 -7.99
N LEU A 179 -0.76 -13.19 -7.93
CA LEU A 179 -0.34 -11.84 -8.33
C LEU A 179 0.90 -11.38 -7.56
N ALA A 180 0.89 -11.49 -6.24
CA ALA A 180 2.00 -11.05 -5.38
C ALA A 180 3.31 -11.76 -5.69
N SER A 181 3.26 -13.04 -6.10
CA SER A 181 4.43 -13.80 -6.54
C SER A 181 5.11 -13.27 -7.81
N GLY A 182 4.42 -12.41 -8.58
CA GLY A 182 4.95 -11.79 -9.79
C GLY A 182 5.15 -10.27 -9.69
N LEU A 183 4.84 -9.65 -8.55
CA LEU A 183 5.07 -8.22 -8.36
C LEU A 183 6.57 -7.93 -8.22
N SER A 184 7.05 -6.91 -8.92
CA SER A 184 8.47 -6.53 -8.91
C SER A 184 8.89 -5.75 -7.66
N CYS A 185 8.01 -5.61 -6.66
CA CYS A 185 8.27 -4.92 -5.41
C CYS A 185 8.02 -5.85 -4.22
N PRO A 186 8.60 -5.56 -3.06
CA PRO A 186 8.19 -6.19 -1.81
C PRO A 186 6.69 -6.06 -1.55
N VAL A 187 6.09 -7.07 -0.92
CA VAL A 187 4.63 -7.13 -0.69
C VAL A 187 4.31 -7.42 0.78
N GLY A 188 3.55 -6.54 1.40
CA GLY A 188 2.98 -6.77 2.73
C GLY A 188 1.58 -7.39 2.66
N PHE A 189 1.37 -8.51 3.36
CA PHE A 189 0.07 -9.14 3.51
C PHE A 189 -0.56 -8.77 4.86
N LYS A 190 -1.74 -8.15 4.84
CA LYS A 190 -2.48 -7.82 6.07
C LYS A 190 -3.05 -9.08 6.72
N ASN A 191 -2.99 -9.15 8.05
CA ASN A 191 -3.75 -10.14 8.80
C ASN A 191 -5.28 -10.00 8.55
N GLY A 192 -6.03 -11.07 8.82
CA GLY A 192 -7.47 -11.12 8.62
C GLY A 192 -8.23 -10.06 9.42
N THR A 193 -9.43 -9.69 8.99
CA THR A 193 -10.21 -8.63 9.65
C THR A 193 -10.58 -8.93 11.10
N ASP A 194 -10.53 -10.20 11.50
CA ASP A 194 -10.74 -10.69 12.86
C ASP A 194 -9.46 -10.77 13.70
N GLY A 195 -8.28 -10.57 13.10
CA GLY A 195 -6.97 -10.67 13.75
C GLY A 195 -6.13 -11.87 13.30
N ASN A 196 -6.65 -12.73 12.42
CA ASN A 196 -5.95 -13.96 12.05
C ASN A 196 -4.64 -13.68 11.26
N VAL A 197 -3.49 -13.93 11.89
CA VAL A 197 -2.16 -13.75 11.28
C VAL A 197 -1.80 -14.92 10.35
N LYS A 198 -2.31 -16.12 10.61
CA LYS A 198 -2.00 -17.33 9.84
C LYS A 198 -2.30 -17.17 8.35
N ILE A 199 -3.40 -16.49 7.99
CA ILE A 199 -3.74 -16.29 6.58
C ILE A 199 -2.69 -15.47 5.83
N ALA A 200 -2.00 -14.55 6.51
CA ALA A 200 -0.91 -13.75 5.95
C ALA A 200 0.38 -14.57 5.86
N VAL A 201 0.67 -15.38 6.87
CA VAL A 201 1.80 -16.34 6.84
C VAL A 201 1.66 -17.34 5.68
N ASP A 202 0.47 -17.91 5.49
CA ASP A 202 0.18 -18.81 4.37
C ASP A 202 0.29 -18.07 3.02
N ALA A 203 -0.13 -16.81 2.97
CA ALA A 203 -0.02 -15.98 1.76
C ALA A 203 1.43 -15.71 1.37
N ILE A 204 2.31 -15.44 2.33
CA ILE A 204 3.74 -15.25 2.08
C ILE A 204 4.37 -16.53 1.53
N ARG A 205 4.07 -17.69 2.12
CA ARG A 205 4.54 -18.99 1.61
C ARG A 205 4.03 -19.30 0.21
N ALA A 206 2.80 -18.91 -0.11
CA ALA A 206 2.28 -19.06 -1.45
C ALA A 206 3.00 -18.11 -2.42
N ALA A 207 3.15 -16.83 -2.05
CA ALA A 207 3.75 -15.81 -2.90
C ALA A 207 5.24 -16.07 -3.19
N SER A 208 5.96 -16.80 -2.34
CA SER A 208 7.36 -17.17 -2.60
C SER A 208 7.55 -18.26 -3.67
N ALA A 209 6.47 -18.90 -4.13
CA ALA A 209 6.51 -19.93 -5.16
C ALA A 209 6.13 -19.40 -6.56
N PRO A 210 6.56 -20.05 -7.66
CA PRO A 210 6.06 -19.80 -9.01
C PRO A 210 4.57 -20.13 -9.16
N HIS A 211 3.83 -19.29 -9.90
CA HIS A 211 2.40 -19.43 -10.17
C HIS A 211 2.04 -19.08 -11.61
N ASN A 212 0.79 -19.34 -12.00
CA ASN A 212 0.17 -18.86 -13.22
C ASN A 212 -1.19 -18.23 -12.92
N PHE A 213 -1.46 -17.04 -13.43
CA PHE A 213 -2.77 -16.39 -13.28
C PHE A 213 -3.19 -15.62 -14.53
N LEU A 214 -4.49 -15.32 -14.63
CA LEU A 214 -5.05 -14.56 -15.75
C LEU A 214 -4.89 -13.05 -15.54
N SER A 215 -4.38 -12.38 -16.57
CA SER A 215 -4.21 -10.92 -16.61
C SER A 215 -4.30 -10.44 -18.07
N VAL A 216 -3.68 -9.32 -18.38
CA VAL A 216 -3.56 -8.76 -19.73
C VAL A 216 -2.10 -8.48 -20.09
N THR A 217 -1.76 -8.63 -21.36
CA THR A 217 -0.49 -8.13 -21.91
C THR A 217 -0.44 -6.60 -21.84
N LYS A 218 0.74 -6.02 -22.02
CA LYS A 218 0.87 -4.55 -22.16
C LYS A 218 0.14 -3.98 -23.39
N ALA A 219 -0.19 -4.83 -24.36
CA ALA A 219 -1.02 -4.48 -25.53
C ALA A 219 -2.53 -4.58 -25.26
N GLY A 220 -2.95 -5.00 -24.06
CA GLY A 220 -4.37 -5.04 -23.66
C GLY A 220 -5.08 -6.38 -23.92
N HIS A 221 -4.42 -7.36 -24.53
CA HIS A 221 -5.01 -8.68 -24.76
C HIS A 221 -4.96 -9.56 -23.51
N SER A 222 -6.00 -10.36 -23.27
CA SER A 222 -6.01 -11.39 -22.23
C SER A 222 -4.79 -12.31 -22.33
N ALA A 223 -4.21 -12.64 -21.19
CA ALA A 223 -2.96 -13.38 -21.10
C ALA A 223 -2.89 -14.28 -19.87
N ILE A 224 -2.06 -15.31 -19.97
CA ILE A 224 -1.55 -16.07 -18.83
C ILE A 224 -0.23 -15.42 -18.42
N VAL A 225 -0.07 -15.13 -17.13
CA VAL A 225 1.17 -14.62 -16.54
C VAL A 225 1.79 -15.72 -15.70
N SER A 226 3.02 -16.12 -16.03
CA SER A 226 3.84 -17.05 -15.25
C SER A 226 4.82 -16.29 -14.38
N THR A 227 4.87 -16.58 -13.08
CA THR A 227 5.71 -15.88 -12.10
C THR A 227 6.85 -16.75 -11.61
N THR A 228 7.85 -16.13 -10.97
CA THR A 228 9.02 -16.82 -10.42
C THR A 228 8.98 -17.00 -8.90
N GLY A 229 7.97 -16.44 -8.23
CA GLY A 229 7.96 -16.26 -6.79
C GLY A 229 8.53 -14.90 -6.37
N ASN A 230 8.08 -14.44 -5.19
CA ASN A 230 8.50 -13.20 -4.56
C ASN A 230 8.96 -13.48 -3.13
N GLU A 231 10.27 -13.40 -2.90
CA GLU A 231 10.89 -13.63 -1.59
C GLU A 231 10.78 -12.44 -0.64
N ASP A 232 10.40 -11.26 -1.14
CA ASP A 232 10.31 -10.02 -0.37
C ASP A 232 8.90 -9.77 0.17
N CYS A 233 8.30 -10.82 0.75
CA CYS A 233 6.96 -10.75 1.32
C CYS A 233 7.00 -10.72 2.87
N HIS A 234 6.13 -9.95 3.50
CA HIS A 234 6.07 -9.83 4.97
C HIS A 234 4.64 -9.67 5.50
N VAL A 235 4.46 -9.81 6.82
CA VAL A 235 3.16 -9.61 7.49
C VAL A 235 2.95 -8.14 7.82
N ILE A 236 1.70 -7.68 7.72
CA ILE A 236 1.22 -6.41 8.27
C ILE A 236 0.20 -6.70 9.39
N LEU A 237 0.55 -6.31 10.62
CA LEU A 237 -0.31 -6.35 11.79
C LEU A 237 -1.19 -5.10 11.83
N ARG A 238 -2.50 -5.27 11.65
CA ARG A 238 -3.47 -4.17 11.46
C ARG A 238 -4.67 -4.21 12.40
N GLY A 239 -4.54 -4.96 13.47
CA GLY A 239 -5.57 -5.30 14.45
C GLY A 239 -6.59 -6.31 13.92
N GLY A 240 -7.57 -6.59 14.75
CA GLY A 240 -8.69 -7.49 14.47
C GLY A 240 -9.90 -7.09 15.28
N LYS A 241 -10.38 -8.02 16.11
CA LYS A 241 -11.32 -7.67 17.19
C LYS A 241 -10.65 -6.77 18.23
N GLU A 242 -9.40 -7.07 18.55
CA GLU A 242 -8.51 -6.25 19.39
C GLU A 242 -7.33 -5.73 18.56
N PRO A 243 -6.67 -4.65 18.99
CA PRO A 243 -5.38 -4.26 18.45
C PRO A 243 -4.32 -5.36 18.63
N ASN A 244 -3.33 -5.38 17.74
CA ASN A 244 -2.26 -6.38 17.74
C ASN A 244 -0.87 -5.75 17.48
N TYR A 245 -0.64 -4.54 17.99
CA TYR A 245 0.63 -3.80 17.86
C TYR A 245 1.56 -3.94 19.08
N ASP A 246 1.07 -4.52 20.17
CA ASP A 246 1.83 -4.71 21.40
C ASP A 246 2.92 -5.79 21.23
N ALA A 247 3.89 -5.80 22.15
CA ALA A 247 5.03 -6.72 22.09
C ALA A 247 4.63 -8.21 22.10
N ALA A 248 3.55 -8.58 22.80
CA ALA A 248 3.11 -9.98 22.84
C ALA A 248 2.50 -10.40 21.49
N SER A 249 1.71 -9.51 20.87
CA SER A 249 1.19 -9.72 19.51
C SER A 249 2.30 -9.80 18.45
N VAL A 250 3.30 -8.91 18.53
CA VAL A 250 4.48 -8.93 17.64
C VAL A 250 5.26 -10.24 17.81
N ASP A 251 5.52 -10.65 19.05
CA ASP A 251 6.25 -11.89 19.35
C ASP A 251 5.48 -13.13 18.84
N GLN A 252 4.17 -13.19 19.05
CA GLN A 252 3.35 -14.29 18.56
C GLN A 252 3.37 -14.37 17.03
N ALA A 253 3.19 -13.24 16.33
CA ALA A 253 3.26 -13.21 14.87
C ALA A 253 4.63 -13.65 14.35
N CYS A 254 5.71 -13.22 15.00
CA CYS A 254 7.07 -13.64 14.66
C CYS A 254 7.28 -15.15 14.88
N ARG A 255 6.72 -15.73 15.94
CA ARG A 255 6.77 -17.18 16.16
C ARG A 255 5.99 -17.96 15.10
N ASP A 256 4.82 -17.47 14.70
CA ASP A 256 4.02 -18.09 13.65
C ASP A 256 4.76 -18.07 12.30
N MET A 257 5.41 -16.95 11.97
CA MET A 257 6.27 -16.83 10.78
C MET A 257 7.46 -17.78 10.84
N ALA A 258 8.20 -17.80 11.96
CA ALA A 258 9.37 -18.64 12.13
C ALA A 258 9.01 -20.14 12.08
N GLY A 259 7.90 -20.55 12.72
CA GLY A 259 7.37 -21.91 12.64
C GLY A 259 6.96 -22.34 11.23
N ALA A 260 6.70 -21.38 10.35
CA ALA A 260 6.42 -21.58 8.94
C ALA A 260 7.67 -21.50 8.04
N GLY A 261 8.86 -21.33 8.61
CA GLY A 261 10.14 -21.22 7.89
C GLY A 261 10.38 -19.86 7.24
N LEU A 262 9.68 -18.81 7.68
CA LEU A 262 9.80 -17.45 7.14
C LEU A 262 10.65 -16.56 8.06
N ALA A 263 11.32 -15.57 7.46
CA ALA A 263 11.98 -14.51 8.22
C ALA A 263 10.95 -13.72 9.04
N PRO A 264 11.07 -13.62 10.37
CA PRO A 264 10.06 -13.00 11.22
C PRO A 264 10.20 -11.47 11.20
N ARG A 265 9.80 -10.84 10.09
CA ARG A 265 9.74 -9.38 9.93
C ARG A 265 8.30 -8.94 9.79
N VAL A 266 7.87 -8.04 10.66
CA VAL A 266 6.48 -7.57 10.70
C VAL A 266 6.41 -6.05 10.58
N MET A 267 5.43 -5.57 9.84
CA MET A 267 5.04 -4.17 9.80
C MET A 267 3.80 -3.96 10.66
N VAL A 268 3.72 -2.86 11.39
CA VAL A 268 2.53 -2.50 12.19
C VAL A 268 1.77 -1.36 11.51
N ASP A 269 0.51 -1.58 11.18
CA ASP A 269 -0.42 -0.54 10.74
C ASP A 269 -0.94 0.21 11.97
N CYS A 270 -0.56 1.47 12.11
CA CYS A 270 -0.97 2.33 13.22
C CYS A 270 -2.46 2.70 13.14
N SER A 271 -3.09 2.61 11.96
CA SER A 271 -4.48 3.00 11.72
C SER A 271 -5.45 1.83 11.95
N HIS A 272 -6.62 1.91 11.32
CA HIS A 272 -7.60 0.84 11.21
C HIS A 272 -8.03 0.25 12.56
N ALA A 273 -7.91 -1.07 12.75
CA ALA A 273 -8.37 -1.72 13.97
C ALA A 273 -7.39 -1.51 15.12
N ASN A 274 -6.11 -1.21 14.84
CA ASN A 274 -5.13 -0.91 15.89
C ASN A 274 -5.42 0.41 16.60
N CYS A 275 -5.91 1.42 15.90
CA CYS A 275 -6.35 2.68 16.52
C CYS A 275 -7.84 2.71 16.90
N PHE A 276 -8.54 1.57 16.87
CA PHE A 276 -10.00 1.51 17.06
C PHE A 276 -10.79 2.44 16.11
N LYS A 277 -10.26 2.69 14.90
CA LYS A 277 -10.77 3.64 13.92
C LYS A 277 -10.84 5.09 14.43
N GLN A 278 -10.03 5.43 15.43
CA GLN A 278 -9.87 6.78 15.98
C GLN A 278 -8.51 7.29 15.52
N TYR A 279 -8.49 8.18 14.51
CA TYR A 279 -7.25 8.55 13.82
C TYR A 279 -6.20 9.16 14.75
N GLN A 280 -6.61 9.86 15.82
CA GLN A 280 -5.70 10.45 16.81
C GLN A 280 -4.89 9.38 17.56
N ARG A 281 -5.48 8.19 17.75
CA ARG A 281 -4.81 7.08 18.45
C ARG A 281 -3.72 6.41 17.62
N GLN A 282 -3.55 6.78 16.35
CA GLN A 282 -2.40 6.35 15.56
C GLN A 282 -1.08 6.78 16.23
N VAL A 283 -1.05 7.93 16.91
CA VAL A 283 0.11 8.41 17.67
C VAL A 283 0.43 7.47 18.83
N GLU A 284 -0.57 7.04 19.60
CA GLU A 284 -0.40 6.07 20.70
C GLU A 284 0.18 4.73 20.19
N VAL A 285 -0.32 4.27 19.02
CA VAL A 285 0.21 3.04 18.41
C VAL A 285 1.66 3.23 17.97
N ALA A 286 1.99 4.37 17.35
CA ALA A 286 3.36 4.69 16.97
C ALA A 286 4.31 4.80 18.17
N GLU A 287 3.87 5.38 19.29
CA GLU A 287 4.60 5.44 20.56
C GLU A 287 4.88 4.04 21.12
N ALA A 288 3.88 3.14 21.09
CA ALA A 288 4.06 1.76 21.54
C ALA A 288 5.05 0.96 20.65
N VAL A 289 5.03 1.20 19.34
CA VAL A 289 5.99 0.59 18.40
C VAL A 289 7.38 1.18 18.59
N ALA A 290 7.50 2.50 18.71
CA ALA A 290 8.75 3.20 18.94
C ALA A 290 9.43 2.72 20.24
N ALA A 291 8.66 2.52 21.32
CA ALA A 291 9.19 1.98 22.57
C ALA A 291 9.80 0.56 22.40
N GLN A 292 9.15 -0.31 21.62
CA GLN A 292 9.68 -1.64 21.32
C GLN A 292 10.98 -1.56 20.50
N VAL A 293 10.99 -0.73 19.45
CA VAL A 293 12.18 -0.50 18.62
C VAL A 293 13.34 0.02 19.47
N ALA A 294 13.10 1.05 20.29
CA ALA A 294 14.09 1.64 21.18
C ALA A 294 14.66 0.63 22.20
N ALA A 295 13.85 -0.35 22.62
CA ALA A 295 14.25 -1.43 23.52
C ALA A 295 15.07 -2.55 22.85
N GLY A 296 15.34 -2.47 21.54
CA GLY A 296 16.14 -3.46 20.82
C GLY A 296 15.35 -4.37 19.89
N GLU A 297 14.05 -4.17 19.71
CA GLU A 297 13.26 -5.02 18.80
C GLU A 297 13.69 -4.82 17.34
N GLU A 298 14.33 -5.84 16.77
CA GLU A 298 14.78 -5.82 15.37
C GLU A 298 13.73 -6.38 14.41
N ARG A 299 12.78 -7.21 14.89
CA ARG A 299 11.79 -7.89 14.04
C ARG A 299 10.73 -6.93 13.49
N LEU A 300 10.59 -5.75 14.08
CA LEU A 300 9.77 -4.66 13.55
C LEU A 300 10.43 -4.06 12.30
N LEU A 301 9.88 -4.39 11.13
CA LEU A 301 10.27 -3.85 9.82
C LEU A 301 9.96 -2.36 9.71
N GLY A 302 8.79 -1.97 10.24
CA GLY A 302 8.25 -0.66 9.96
C GLY A 302 6.83 -0.44 10.44
N VAL A 303 6.31 0.72 10.09
CA VAL A 303 4.93 1.12 10.36
C VAL A 303 4.20 1.54 9.10
N MET A 304 2.87 1.48 9.14
CA MET A 304 2.00 2.16 8.19
C MET A 304 1.11 3.18 8.90
N VAL A 305 1.02 4.39 8.37
CA VAL A 305 0.31 5.52 8.99
C VAL A 305 -0.59 6.20 7.96
N GLU A 306 -1.85 6.46 8.33
CA GLU A 306 -2.78 7.25 7.52
C GLU A 306 -2.72 8.73 7.95
N SER A 307 -2.18 9.55 7.04
CA SER A 307 -1.79 10.94 7.26
C SER A 307 -2.18 11.79 6.06
N ASN A 308 -2.59 13.04 6.27
CA ASN A 308 -2.91 13.97 5.19
C ASN A 308 -2.49 15.39 5.56
N LEU A 309 -2.67 16.36 4.66
CA LEU A 309 -2.40 17.77 4.96
C LEU A 309 -3.28 18.26 6.11
N GLN A 310 -4.57 17.92 6.08
CA GLN A 310 -5.54 18.21 7.13
C GLN A 310 -6.03 16.93 7.81
N GLU A 311 -6.22 17.02 9.12
CA GLU A 311 -6.68 15.90 9.94
C GLU A 311 -8.16 15.52 9.73
N GLY A 312 -8.51 14.32 10.17
CA GLY A 312 -9.85 13.78 10.14
C GLY A 312 -10.30 13.37 8.73
N ARG A 313 -11.62 13.40 8.52
CA ARG A 313 -12.28 13.09 7.25
C ARG A 313 -13.42 14.05 6.96
N GLN A 314 -13.90 14.01 5.72
CA GLN A 314 -15.13 14.65 5.28
C GLN A 314 -15.99 13.67 4.45
N ASP A 315 -17.27 13.97 4.31
CA ASP A 315 -18.18 13.22 3.45
C ASP A 315 -18.19 13.81 2.04
N LEU A 316 -18.20 12.94 1.03
CA LEU A 316 -18.46 13.34 -0.35
C LEU A 316 -19.97 13.57 -0.52
N VAL A 317 -20.39 14.84 -0.52
CA VAL A 317 -21.79 15.24 -0.68
C VAL A 317 -21.96 15.97 -2.02
N PRO A 318 -22.86 15.52 -2.92
CA PRO A 318 -23.07 16.16 -4.21
C PRO A 318 -23.32 17.67 -4.10
N GLY A 319 -22.61 18.45 -4.91
CA GLY A 319 -22.72 19.91 -4.97
C GLY A 319 -22.05 20.67 -3.82
N LYS A 320 -21.44 19.99 -2.83
CA LYS A 320 -20.66 20.65 -1.79
C LYS A 320 -19.16 20.58 -2.12
N PRO A 321 -18.44 21.71 -2.10
CA PRO A 321 -16.99 21.70 -2.30
C PRO A 321 -16.31 20.94 -1.15
N LEU A 322 -15.28 20.16 -1.49
CA LEU A 322 -14.45 19.46 -0.51
C LEU A 322 -13.41 20.42 0.08
N ALA A 323 -13.13 20.26 1.38
CA ALA A 323 -11.98 20.86 2.01
C ALA A 323 -10.69 20.29 1.39
N TYR A 324 -9.79 21.17 0.98
CA TYR A 324 -8.51 20.80 0.39
C TYR A 324 -7.64 19.98 1.35
N GLY A 325 -6.99 18.92 0.87
CA GLY A 325 -6.06 18.13 1.68
C GLY A 325 -6.68 17.34 2.83
N LYS A 326 -7.99 17.10 2.81
CA LYS A 326 -8.71 16.33 3.86
C LYS A 326 -9.34 15.07 3.28
N SER A 327 -9.14 13.93 3.95
CA SER A 327 -9.58 12.60 3.47
C SER A 327 -11.09 12.53 3.23
N ILE A 328 -11.53 11.86 2.15
CA ILE A 328 -12.94 11.50 1.90
C ILE A 328 -13.26 10.05 2.26
N THR A 329 -12.30 9.32 2.82
CA THR A 329 -12.41 7.91 3.24
C THR A 329 -12.19 7.79 4.75
N ASP A 330 -11.23 6.98 5.22
CA ASP A 330 -10.92 6.90 6.64
C ASP A 330 -10.24 8.20 7.11
N PRO A 331 -10.49 8.64 8.36
CA PRO A 331 -9.86 9.84 8.90
C PRO A 331 -8.35 9.66 9.06
N CYS A 332 -7.59 10.72 8.76
CA CYS A 332 -6.13 10.72 8.81
C CYS A 332 -5.60 11.65 9.91
N LEU A 333 -4.36 11.43 10.34
CA LEU A 333 -3.61 12.45 11.08
C LEU A 333 -3.38 13.69 10.20
N GLY A 334 -3.29 14.86 10.81
CA GLY A 334 -2.85 16.08 10.15
C GLY A 334 -1.33 16.11 9.96
N TRP A 335 -0.83 17.12 9.24
CA TRP A 335 0.60 17.22 8.92
C TRP A 335 1.51 17.27 10.17
N ASP A 336 1.16 18.06 11.18
CA ASP A 336 2.01 18.24 12.38
C ASP A 336 2.18 16.93 13.16
N ASP A 337 1.09 16.18 13.37
CA ASP A 337 1.16 14.85 14.00
C ASP A 337 1.93 13.84 13.14
N SER A 338 1.91 14.01 11.81
CA SER A 338 2.66 13.16 10.89
C SER A 338 4.16 13.35 11.07
N VAL A 339 4.62 14.61 11.18
CA VAL A 339 6.02 14.93 11.47
C VAL A 339 6.41 14.40 12.85
N ARG A 340 5.57 14.59 13.87
CA ARG A 340 5.80 14.06 15.22
C ARG A 340 5.99 12.54 15.22
N VAL A 341 5.16 11.81 14.49
CA VAL A 341 5.29 10.34 14.38
C VAL A 341 6.62 9.97 13.72
N LEU A 342 7.02 10.65 12.66
CA LEU A 342 8.30 10.38 11.99
C LEU A 342 9.51 10.66 12.90
N ASP A 343 9.51 11.79 13.62
CA ASP A 343 10.59 12.12 14.56
C ASP A 343 10.72 11.09 15.67
N LEU A 344 9.59 10.70 16.28
CA LEU A 344 9.52 9.67 17.30
C LEU A 344 10.11 8.33 16.84
N LEU A 345 9.78 7.90 15.61
CA LEU A 345 10.29 6.65 15.06
C LEU A 345 11.80 6.74 14.77
N ALA A 346 12.28 7.88 14.28
CA ALA A 346 13.70 8.10 14.05
C ALA A 346 14.50 8.07 15.36
N GLU A 347 13.99 8.71 16.42
CA GLU A 347 14.58 8.65 17.76
C GLU A 347 14.66 7.21 18.29
N ALA A 348 13.59 6.42 18.09
CA ALA A 348 13.59 5.02 18.48
C ALA A 348 14.66 4.18 17.76
N VAL A 349 14.86 4.41 16.46
CA VAL A 349 15.94 3.74 15.70
C VAL A 349 17.32 4.10 16.24
N ARG A 350 17.56 5.38 16.57
CA ARG A 350 18.81 5.81 17.20
C ARG A 350 19.02 5.15 18.56
N ALA A 351 17.97 5.08 19.39
CA ALA A 351 18.03 4.40 20.68
C ALA A 351 18.34 2.90 20.53
N ARG A 352 17.72 2.23 19.54
CA ARG A 352 18.01 0.82 19.21
C ARG A 352 19.48 0.59 18.90
N ARG A 353 20.10 1.47 18.11
CA ARG A 353 21.52 1.41 17.76
C ARG A 353 22.42 1.52 18.98
N VAL A 354 22.05 2.35 19.97
CA VAL A 354 22.78 2.48 21.24
C VAL A 354 22.69 1.19 22.05
N VAL A 355 21.49 0.61 22.18
CA VAL A 355 21.29 -0.68 22.89
C VAL A 355 22.13 -1.77 22.25
N LYS A 356 22.14 -1.85 20.92
CA LYS A 356 22.92 -2.84 20.16
C LYS A 356 24.43 -2.66 20.30
N ALA A 357 24.90 -1.42 20.41
CA ALA A 357 26.33 -1.14 20.62
C ALA A 357 26.79 -1.45 22.06
N ALA A 358 25.86 -1.52 23.01
CA ALA A 358 26.14 -1.77 24.42
C ALA A 358 26.07 -3.26 24.83
N GLY A 359 25.43 -4.11 24.02
CA GLY A 359 25.28 -5.56 24.26
C GLY A 359 26.25 -6.41 23.47
#